data_AF-A0A218QCL8-F1
#
_entry.id   AF-A0A218QCL8-F1
#
_cell.length_a   1.000
_cell.length_b   1.000
_cell.length_c   1.000
_cell.angle_alpha   90.00
_cell.angle_beta   90.00
_cell.angle_gamma   90.00
#
_symmetry.space_group_name_H-M   'P 1'
#
loop_
_entity.id
_entity.type
_entity.pdbx_description
1 polymer ?
#
loop_
_entity_poly.entity_id
_entity_poly.type
_entity_poly.pdbx_seq_one_letter_code
_entity_poly.pdbx_strand_id
1 'polypeptide(L)'
;MAQILVENLDPIILEKLETLAKQHGRSLQEELKYILQQAAGNAVYYHSGGDMEKVREAAFRIRQQLIGSIHTDSTELIREDRER
;
A
#
# COMPACT_ATOMS: atom_id res chain seq x y z
N MET A 1 20.02 17.20 -12.65
CA MET A 1 20.73 16.17 -11.87
C MET A 1 20.74 16.64 -10.43
N ALA A 2 20.02 15.96 -9.53
CA ALA A 2 20.07 16.25 -8.10
C ALA A 2 21.06 15.28 -7.46
N GLN A 3 22.02 15.79 -6.70
CA GLN A 3 22.94 14.97 -5.90
C GLN A 3 22.43 15.04 -4.46
N ILE A 4 22.16 13.88 -3.88
CA ILE A 4 21.72 13.75 -2.48
C ILE A 4 22.90 13.16 -1.72
N LEU A 5 23.44 13.93 -0.78
CA LEU A 5 24.41 13.43 0.18
C LEU A 5 23.64 12.93 1.40
N VAL A 6 23.77 11.64 1.71
CA VAL A 6 23.18 11.06 2.93
C VAL A 6 24.29 10.97 3.97
N GLU A 7 24.25 11.89 4.94
CA GLU A 7 25.18 11.91 6.06
C GLU A 7 24.65 11.07 7.23
N ASN A 8 25.56 10.48 8.00
CA ASN A 8 25.26 9.67 9.20
C ASN A 8 24.35 8.45 8.94
N LEU A 9 24.55 7.75 7.82
CA LEU A 9 23.89 6.47 7.60
C LEU A 9 24.49 5.41 8.52
N ASP A 10 23.64 4.72 9.28
CA ASP A 10 24.06 3.61 10.13
C ASP A 10 24.74 2.52 9.28
N PRO A 11 25.96 2.08 9.62
CA PRO A 11 26.68 1.05 8.86
C PRO A 11 25.89 -0.27 8.74
N ILE A 12 25.03 -0.59 9.71
CA ILE A 12 24.17 -1.79 9.66
C ILE A 12 23.12 -1.65 8.54
N ILE A 13 22.62 -0.43 8.32
CA ILE A 13 21.67 -0.15 7.24
C ILE A 13 22.37 -0.24 5.89
N LEU A 14 23.62 0.22 5.80
CA LEU A 14 24.43 0.12 4.58
C LEU A 14 24.63 -1.35 4.16
N GLU A 15 25.01 -2.23 5.08
CA GLU A 15 25.20 -3.67 4.77
C GLU A 15 23.89 -4.34 4.31
N LYS A 16 22.77 -3.97 4.93
CA LYS A 16 21.44 -4.46 4.52
C LYS A 16 21.08 -3.99 3.10
N LEU A 17 21.31 -2.72 2.79
CA LEU A 17 21.06 -2.20 1.44
C LEU A 17 21.98 -2.87 0.41
N GLU A 18 23.24 -3.12 0.74
CA GLU A 18 24.15 -3.81 -0.17
C GLU A 18 23.69 -5.25 -0.44
N THR A 19 23.23 -5.94 0.59
CA THR A 19 22.66 -7.29 0.47
C THR A 19 21.41 -7.28 -0.41
N LEU A 20 20.51 -6.33 -0.20
CA LEU A 20 19.31 -6.15 -1.03
C LEU A 20 19.68 -5.83 -2.48
N ALA A 21 20.61 -4.92 -2.71
CA ALA A 21 21.08 -4.56 -4.04
C ALA A 21 21.64 -5.79 -4.80
N LYS A 22 22.44 -6.63 -4.12
CA LYS A 22 22.92 -7.90 -4.66
C LYS A 22 21.79 -8.88 -4.99
N GLN A 23 20.79 -9.00 -4.12
CA GLN A 23 19.61 -9.85 -4.36
C GLN A 23 18.77 -9.39 -5.55
N HIS A 24 18.63 -8.08 -5.72
CA HIS A 24 17.87 -7.48 -6.82
C HIS A 24 18.69 -7.36 -8.12
N GLY A 25 19.98 -7.69 -8.10
CA GLY A 25 20.88 -7.58 -9.25
C GLY A 25 21.13 -6.13 -9.69
N ARG A 26 21.07 -5.18 -8.75
CA ARG A 26 21.16 -3.73 -8.99
C ARG A 26 22.39 -3.15 -8.30
N SER A 27 22.83 -1.98 -8.77
CA SER A 27 23.81 -1.20 -8.01
C SER A 27 23.19 -0.64 -6.73
N LEU A 28 24.02 -0.39 -5.70
CA LEU A 28 23.56 0.21 -4.44
C LEU A 28 22.84 1.55 -4.66
N GLN A 29 23.33 2.35 -5.62
CA GLN A 29 22.73 3.64 -5.95
C GLN A 29 21.37 3.50 -6.64
N GLU A 30 21.19 2.50 -7.51
CA GLU A 30 19.90 2.21 -8.13
C GLU A 30 18.89 1.68 -7.12
N GLU A 31 19.33 0.82 -6.19
CA GLU A 31 18.46 0.31 -5.13
C GLU A 31 18.04 1.44 -4.19
N LEU A 32 18.97 2.32 -3.82
CA LEU A 32 18.63 3.52 -3.03
C LEU A 32 17.66 4.44 -3.79
N LYS A 33 17.86 4.65 -5.09
CA LYS A 33 16.93 5.43 -5.92
C LYS A 33 15.55 4.77 -5.96
N TYR A 34 15.50 3.46 -6.12
CA TYR A 34 14.25 2.71 -6.14
C TYR A 34 13.53 2.81 -4.80
N ILE A 35 14.23 2.58 -3.69
CA ILE A 35 13.69 2.72 -2.33
C ILE A 35 13.21 4.15 -2.08
N LEU A 36 13.96 5.18 -2.49
CA LEU A 36 13.53 6.58 -2.35
C LEU A 36 12.32 6.90 -3.22
N GLN A 37 12.23 6.34 -4.43
CA GLN A 37 11.06 6.52 -5.30
C GLN A 37 9.82 5.81 -4.74
N GLN A 38 9.99 4.60 -4.21
CA GLN A 38 8.94 3.86 -3.52
C GLN A 38 8.53 4.55 -2.23
N ALA A 39 9.48 5.03 -1.44
CA ALA A 39 9.23 5.76 -0.20
C ALA A 39 8.63 7.13 -0.47
N ALA A 40 8.97 7.83 -1.54
CA ALA A 40 8.32 9.07 -1.93
C ALA A 40 6.89 8.82 -2.43
N GLY A 41 6.68 7.80 -3.28
CA GLY A 41 5.34 7.37 -3.68
C GLY A 41 4.50 6.96 -2.47
N ASN A 42 5.06 6.16 -1.58
CA ASN A 42 4.42 5.75 -0.34
C ASN A 42 4.31 6.87 0.68
N ALA A 43 5.19 7.87 0.71
CA ALA A 43 5.06 9.04 1.58
C ALA A 43 3.93 9.95 1.09
N VAL A 44 3.66 9.99 -0.22
CA VAL A 44 2.38 10.53 -0.72
C VAL A 44 1.21 9.72 -0.14
N TYR A 45 1.34 8.39 0.01
CA TYR A 45 0.38 7.50 0.68
C TYR A 45 0.50 7.38 2.21
N TYR A 46 1.47 8.02 2.88
CA TYR A 46 1.63 8.01 4.34
C TYR A 46 1.35 9.40 4.93
N HIS A 47 1.54 10.49 4.18
CA HIS A 47 0.83 11.75 4.38
C HIS A 47 -0.63 11.67 3.93
N SER A 48 -0.93 10.80 2.96
CA SER A 48 -2.26 10.25 2.72
C SER A 48 -2.32 8.83 3.28
N GLY A 49 -1.88 8.63 4.53
CA GLY A 49 -2.26 7.44 5.30
C GLY A 49 -3.77 7.45 5.34
N GLY A 50 -4.38 6.82 4.32
CA GLY A 50 -5.71 7.14 3.86
C GLY A 50 -6.63 7.00 5.05
N ASP A 51 -7.10 8.16 5.55
CA ASP A 51 -7.75 8.35 6.84
C ASP A 51 -8.31 7.02 7.35
N MET A 52 -7.52 6.27 8.12
CA MET A 52 -7.95 4.94 8.58
C MET A 52 -9.24 5.09 9.38
N GLU A 53 -9.38 6.25 10.02
CA GLU A 53 -10.60 6.85 10.58
C GLU A 53 -11.73 6.97 9.55
N LYS A 54 -11.56 7.65 8.41
CA LYS A 54 -12.58 7.76 7.35
C LYS A 54 -12.95 6.41 6.74
N VAL A 55 -11.98 5.49 6.56
CA VAL A 55 -12.27 4.13 6.09
C VAL A 55 -13.12 3.40 7.12
N ARG A 56 -12.79 3.55 8.41
CA ARG A 56 -13.56 2.97 9.52
C ARG A 56 -14.95 3.58 9.65
N GLU A 57 -15.08 4.90 9.49
CA GLU A 57 -16.36 5.61 9.48
C GLU A 57 -17.22 5.18 8.29
N ALA A 58 -16.65 5.08 7.09
CA ALA A 58 -17.36 4.63 5.91
C ALA A 58 -17.87 3.19 6.10
N ALA A 59 -17.03 2.29 6.62
CA ALA A 59 -17.42 0.92 6.94
C ALA A 59 -18.52 0.86 8.03
N PHE A 60 -18.47 1.74 9.03
CA PHE A 60 -19.49 1.83 10.07
C PHE A 60 -20.84 2.33 9.51
N ARG A 61 -20.83 3.36 8.65
CA ARG A 61 -22.04 3.87 7.98
C ARG A 61 -22.68 2.80 7.10
N ILE A 62 -21.88 2.08 6.31
CA ILE A 62 -22.35 0.97 5.48
C ILE A 62 -22.98 -0.11 6.37
N ARG A 63 -22.33 -0.49 7.48
CA ARG A 63 -22.90 -1.47 8.42
C ARG A 63 -24.22 -1.00 9.03
N GLN A 64 -24.33 0.28 9.43
CA GLN A 64 -25.59 0.82 9.94
C GLN A 64 -26.71 0.78 8.90
N GLN A 65 -26.40 1.06 7.64
CA GLN A 65 -27.37 0.96 6.55
C GLN A 65 -27.78 -0.48 6.24
N LEU A 66 -26.89 -1.45 6.47
CA LEU A 66 -27.19 -2.87 6.30
C LEU A 66 -27.99 -3.49 7.46
N ILE A 67 -28.01 -2.87 8.65
CA ILE A 67 -28.77 -3.38 9.80
C ILE A 67 -30.27 -3.15 9.54
N GLY A 68 -31.04 -4.25 9.53
CA GLY A 68 -32.49 -4.23 9.27
C GLY A 68 -32.86 -4.47 7.80
N SER A 69 -31.88 -4.59 6.90
CA SER A 69 -32.11 -5.02 5.52
C SER A 69 -32.06 -6.55 5.43
N ILE A 70 -33.07 -7.15 4.80
CA ILE A 70 -33.08 -8.58 4.48
C ILE A 70 -32.20 -8.76 3.25
N HIS A 71 -30.97 -9.24 3.44
CA HIS A 71 -30.08 -9.56 2.33
C HIS A 71 -30.41 -10.98 1.86
N THR A 72 -31.11 -11.09 0.73
CA THR A 72 -31.29 -12.38 0.05
C THR A 72 -29.94 -12.86 -0.45
N ASP A 73 -29.67 -14.16 -0.30
CA ASP A 73 -28.43 -14.77 -0.77
C ASP A 73 -28.22 -14.44 -2.25
N SER A 74 -27.11 -13.74 -2.53
CA SER A 74 -26.78 -13.24 -3.86
C SER A 74 -26.59 -14.37 -4.87
N THR A 75 -26.36 -15.60 -4.38
CA THR A 75 -26.15 -16.77 -5.22
C THR A 75 -27.40 -17.18 -6.01
N GLU A 76 -28.60 -17.04 -5.44
CA GLU A 76 -29.87 -17.34 -6.13
C GLU A 76 -30.17 -16.32 -7.24
N LEU A 77 -29.94 -15.03 -6.96
CA LEU A 77 -30.14 -13.95 -7.95
C LEU A 77 -29.17 -14.04 -9.13
N ILE A 78 -27.92 -14.44 -8.89
CA ILE A 78 -26.92 -14.64 -9.95
C ILE A 78 -27.26 -15.87 -10.79
N ARG A 79 -27.88 -16.91 -10.20
CA ARG A 79 -28.31 -18.10 -10.92
C ARG A 79 -29.45 -17.78 -11.88
N GLU A 80 -30.44 -17.02 -11.41
CA GLU A 80 -31.60 -16.59 -12.21
C GLU A 80 -31.20 -15.70 -13.41
N ASP A 81 -30.18 -14.85 -13.24
CA ASP A 81 -29.66 -14.01 -14.32
C ASP A 81 -28.84 -14.80 -15.37
N ARG A 82 -28.22 -15.92 -14.97
CA ARG A 82 -27.49 -16.82 -15.89
C ARG A 82 -28.39 -17.78 -16.68
N GLU A 83 -29.62 -17.98 -16.22
CA GLU A 83 -30.61 -18.87 -16.87
C GLU A 83 -31.58 -18.10 -17.80
N ARG A 84 -31.38 -16.79 -17.99
CA ARG A 84 -32.01 -15.98 -19.05
C ARG A 84 -31.16 -15.93 -20.32
#